data_AF-Q67RM9-F1
#
_entry.id   AF-Q67RM9-F1
#
_cell.length_a   1.000
_cell.length_b   1.000
_cell.length_c   1.000
_cell.angle_alpha   90.00
_cell.angle_beta   90.00
_cell.angle_gamma   90.00
#
_symmetry.space_group_name_H-M   'P 1'
#
loop_
_entity.id
_entity.type
_entity.pdbx_description
1 polymer ?
#
loop_
_entity_poly.entity_id
_entity_poly.type
_entity_poly.pdbx_seq_one_letter_code
_entity_poly.pdbx_strand_id
1 'polypeptide(L)'
;MREQLLAARNLVMGTTNILLLAVPDGWRVLEGPSQPEIDRWSERADQRWMSEGRATYRLVAVAPEAPEFARAEVELRLTATPSAPDVHDVRHRFTTVRRGLLPRREVPAAEVEIDCPFTGRRLRLELSPAMRGNRPTARPEDLQRLVHTMLEGLRCH
;
A
#
# COMPACT_ATOMS: atom_id res chain seq x y z
N MET A 1 -11.43 -6.17 11.03
CA MET A 1 -10.56 -5.31 10.20
C MET A 1 -9.76 -4.38 11.10
N ARG A 2 -8.58 -3.94 10.67
CA ARG A 2 -7.75 -2.99 11.42
C ARG A 2 -7.25 -1.87 10.51
N GLU A 3 -7.44 -0.62 10.94
CA GLU A 3 -6.86 0.55 10.28
C GLU A 3 -5.40 0.75 10.73
N GLN A 4 -4.52 1.08 9.78
CA GLN A 4 -3.11 1.37 10.03
C GLN A 4 -2.69 2.63 9.28
N LEU A 5 -2.14 3.59 10.01
CA LEU A 5 -1.55 4.79 9.44
C LEU A 5 -0.17 4.47 8.84
N LEU A 6 -0.07 4.59 7.53
CA LEU A 6 1.20 4.57 6.81
C LEU A 6 1.83 5.96 6.93
N ALA A 7 3.06 6.03 7.40
CA ALA A 7 3.78 7.29 7.58
C ALA A 7 5.28 7.11 7.36
N ALA A 8 5.92 8.15 6.86
CA ALA A 8 7.37 8.26 6.80
C ALA A 8 7.86 8.99 8.06
N ARG A 9 8.83 8.41 8.76
CA ARG A 9 9.49 9.06 9.91
C ARG A 9 10.87 9.53 9.50
N ASN A 10 11.13 10.81 9.67
CA ASN A 10 12.44 11.41 9.45
C ASN A 10 12.88 12.13 10.74
N LEU A 11 14.13 11.96 11.15
CA LEU A 11 14.66 12.55 12.39
C LEU A 11 14.66 14.09 12.36
N VAL A 12 14.82 14.69 11.18
CA VAL A 12 14.88 16.15 10.99
C VAL A 12 13.50 16.72 10.70
N MET A 13 12.74 16.07 9.82
CA MET A 13 11.45 16.59 9.32
C MET A 13 10.23 16.06 10.07
N GLY A 14 10.41 15.21 11.08
CA GLY A 14 9.32 14.62 11.85
C GLY A 14 8.57 13.52 11.08
N THR A 15 7.28 13.36 11.38
CA THR A 15 6.43 12.34 10.74
C THR A 15 5.60 12.96 9.64
N THR A 16 5.60 12.34 8.46
CA THR A 16 4.74 12.68 7.32
C THR A 16 3.78 11.53 7.05
N ASN A 17 2.49 11.79 7.20
CA ASN A 17 1.41 10.84 6.95
C ASN A 17 1.30 10.56 5.44
N ILE A 18 1.04 9.31 5.09
CA ILE A 18 0.93 8.86 3.72
C ILE A 18 -0.50 8.45 3.41
N LEU A 19 -1.06 7.48 4.14
CA LEU A 19 -2.38 6.91 3.88
C LEU A 19 -2.89 6.18 5.14
N LEU A 20 -4.19 6.20 5.38
CA LEU A 20 -4.84 5.29 6.34
C LEU A 20 -5.32 4.04 5.57
N LEU A 21 -4.69 2.91 5.87
CA LEU A 21 -4.95 1.65 5.19
C LEU A 21 -5.75 0.70 6.10
N ALA A 22 -6.92 0.28 5.65
CA ALA A 22 -7.63 -0.83 6.26
C ALA A 22 -7.08 -2.17 5.78
N VAL A 23 -6.78 -3.10 6.71
CA VAL A 23 -6.39 -4.47 6.37
C VAL A 23 -7.31 -5.50 7.06
N PRO A 24 -7.52 -6.68 6.44
CA PRO A 24 -8.29 -7.75 7.06
C PRO A 24 -7.66 -8.25 8.37
N ASP A 25 -8.47 -8.87 9.22
CA ASP A 25 -7.95 -9.48 10.44
C ASP A 25 -6.93 -10.58 10.12
N GLY A 26 -5.91 -10.70 10.97
CA GLY A 26 -4.75 -11.57 10.74
C GLY A 26 -3.69 -10.98 9.80
N TRP A 27 -3.93 -9.82 9.16
CA TRP A 27 -2.93 -9.11 8.39
C TRP A 27 -2.22 -8.04 9.20
N ARG A 28 -0.93 -7.83 8.91
CA ARG A 28 -0.07 -6.81 9.49
C ARG A 28 0.61 -6.01 8.40
N VAL A 29 0.83 -4.72 8.62
CA VAL A 29 1.68 -3.89 7.75
C VAL A 29 3.06 -3.83 8.37
N LEU A 30 4.06 -4.16 7.58
CA LEU A 30 5.48 -4.07 7.91
C LEU A 30 6.16 -3.11 6.93
N GLU A 31 7.33 -2.62 7.32
CA GLU A 31 8.18 -1.82 6.45
C GLU A 31 8.61 -2.62 5.21
N GLY A 32 8.65 -1.94 4.06
CA GLY A 32 9.16 -2.50 2.83
C GLY A 32 10.70 -2.50 2.76
N PRO A 33 11.27 -3.00 1.66
CA PRO A 33 12.72 -3.04 1.47
C PRO A 33 13.37 -1.67 1.30
N SER A 34 12.57 -0.63 1.03
CA SER A 34 13.01 0.75 0.83
C SER A 34 12.27 1.67 1.79
N GLN A 35 12.99 2.64 2.36
CA GLN A 35 12.35 3.70 3.13
C GLN A 35 11.42 4.52 2.23
N PRO A 36 10.32 5.09 2.77
CA PRO A 36 9.51 6.05 2.05
C PRO A 36 10.35 7.27 1.62
N GLU A 37 10.20 7.67 0.37
CA GLU A 37 10.80 8.88 -0.20
C GLU A 37 9.71 9.94 -0.36
N ILE A 38 9.89 11.08 0.31
CA ILE A 38 8.93 12.18 0.33
C ILE A 38 9.54 13.35 -0.46
N ASP A 39 9.03 13.60 -1.67
CA ASP A 39 9.50 14.69 -2.51
C ASP A 39 8.81 16.01 -2.14
N ARG A 40 7.51 15.92 -1.79
CA ARG A 40 6.71 17.07 -1.35
C ARG A 40 5.66 16.64 -0.31
N TRP A 41 5.41 17.52 0.64
CA TRP A 41 4.31 17.39 1.60
C TRP A 41 3.48 18.67 1.66
N SER A 42 2.24 18.53 2.12
CA SER A 42 1.35 19.62 2.46
C SER A 42 0.94 19.52 3.92
N GLU A 43 0.74 20.66 4.56
CA GLU A 43 0.21 20.72 5.93
C GLU A 43 -1.30 20.96 5.87
N ARG A 44 -2.06 20.10 6.55
CA ARG A 44 -3.53 20.12 6.60
C ARG A 44 -3.97 19.62 7.97
N ALA A 45 -4.85 20.37 8.64
CA ALA A 45 -5.34 20.06 9.98
C ALA A 45 -4.19 19.73 10.96
N ASP A 46 -3.15 20.57 10.97
CA ASP A 46 -1.93 20.44 11.79
C ASP A 46 -1.15 19.12 11.58
N GLN A 47 -1.42 18.42 10.48
CA GLN A 47 -0.73 17.20 10.09
C GLN A 47 -0.03 17.36 8.75
N ARG A 48 1.14 16.73 8.61
CA ARG A 48 1.88 16.68 7.34
C ARG A 48 1.43 15.47 6.55
N TRP A 49 1.02 15.71 5.31
CA TRP A 49 0.60 14.69 4.37
C TRP A 49 1.50 14.70 3.15
N MET A 50 1.97 13.53 2.71
CA MET A 50 2.77 13.39 1.49
C MET A 50 1.95 13.81 0.28
N SER A 51 2.29 14.89 -0.42
CA SER A 51 1.61 15.27 -1.66
C SER A 51 2.27 14.67 -2.91
N GLU A 52 3.56 14.32 -2.80
CA GLU A 52 4.37 13.73 -3.87
C GLU A 52 5.44 12.82 -3.25
N GLY A 53 5.66 11.66 -3.85
CA GLY A 53 6.67 10.71 -3.39
C GLY A 53 6.31 9.26 -3.62
N ARG A 54 7.08 8.36 -3.02
CA ARG A 54 6.93 6.90 -3.16
C ARG A 54 7.20 6.17 -1.85
N ALA A 55 6.48 5.09 -1.62
CA ALA A 55 6.69 4.24 -0.44
C ALA A 55 6.40 2.78 -0.78
N THR A 56 7.12 1.87 -0.12
CA THR A 56 6.90 0.42 -0.24
C THR A 56 6.64 -0.16 1.14
N TYR A 57 5.63 -1.02 1.25
CA TYR A 57 5.25 -1.73 2.45
C TYR A 57 5.05 -3.22 2.17
N ARG A 58 5.14 -4.03 3.22
CA ARG A 58 4.83 -5.46 3.17
C ARG A 58 3.58 -5.74 3.98
N LEU A 59 2.58 -6.31 3.35
CA LEU A 59 1.34 -6.76 3.98
C LEU A 59 1.47 -8.26 4.21
N VAL A 60 1.48 -8.68 5.47
CA VAL A 60 1.75 -10.07 5.86
C VAL A 60 0.53 -10.65 6.55
N ALA A 61 0.01 -11.76 6.02
CA ALA A 61 -0.98 -12.58 6.69
C ALA A 61 -0.28 -13.56 7.63
N VAL A 62 -0.56 -13.45 8.93
CA VAL A 62 -0.02 -14.34 9.95
C VAL A 62 -1.00 -15.49 10.19
N ALA A 63 -0.50 -16.72 10.20
CA ALA A 63 -1.31 -17.88 10.55
C ALA A 63 -1.59 -17.89 12.07
N PRO A 64 -2.86 -18.02 12.52
CA PRO A 64 -3.18 -18.13 13.95
C PRO A 64 -2.41 -19.27 14.64
N GLU A 65 -2.27 -20.39 13.95
CA GLU A 65 -1.58 -21.60 14.41
C GLU A 65 -0.05 -21.49 14.42
N ALA A 66 0.53 -20.49 13.75
CA ALA A 66 1.97 -20.29 13.65
C ALA A 66 2.31 -18.79 13.55
N PRO A 67 2.20 -18.03 14.66
CA PRO A 67 2.30 -16.57 14.65
C PRO A 67 3.64 -16.01 14.15
N GLU A 68 4.68 -16.84 14.17
CA GLU A 68 6.02 -16.49 13.71
C GLU A 68 6.19 -16.65 12.20
N PHE A 69 5.25 -17.31 11.51
CA PHE A 69 5.34 -17.61 10.09
C PHE A 69 4.27 -16.88 9.27
N ALA A 70 4.73 -16.19 8.22
CA ALA A 70 3.86 -15.58 7.22
C ALA A 70 3.20 -16.67 6.36
N ARG A 71 1.86 -16.74 6.39
CA ARG A 71 1.05 -17.59 5.49
C ARG A 71 1.04 -17.02 4.07
N ALA A 72 0.91 -15.70 3.95
CA ALA A 72 0.88 -14.98 2.69
C ALA A 72 1.53 -13.62 2.85
N GLU A 73 2.11 -13.11 1.77
CA GLU A 73 2.75 -11.80 1.76
C GLU A 73 2.47 -11.06 0.45
N VAL A 74 2.13 -9.78 0.57
CA VAL A 74 1.83 -8.87 -0.54
C VAL A 74 2.69 -7.63 -0.39
N GLU A 75 3.42 -7.28 -1.42
CA GLU A 75 4.10 -5.99 -1.51
C GLU A 75 3.09 -4.92 -1.95
N LEU A 76 3.00 -3.85 -1.17
CA LEU A 76 2.25 -2.63 -1.48
C LEU A 76 3.24 -1.55 -1.90
N ARG A 77 3.17 -1.13 -3.16
CA ARG A 77 3.87 0.06 -3.66
C ARG A 77 2.89 1.21 -3.76
N LEU A 78 3.27 2.35 -3.22
CA LEU A 78 2.46 3.55 -3.21
C LEU A 78 3.24 4.66 -3.91
N THR A 79 2.59 5.33 -4.86
CA THR A 79 3.09 6.53 -5.50
C THR A 79 2.07 7.65 -5.31
N ALA A 80 2.51 8.81 -4.81
CA ALA A 80 1.72 10.03 -4.76
C ALA A 80 2.20 10.97 -5.86
N THR A 81 1.27 11.48 -6.66
CA THR A 81 1.54 12.55 -7.63
C THR A 81 0.63 13.75 -7.36
N PRO A 82 1.14 14.99 -7.42
CA PRO A 82 0.30 16.17 -7.34
C PRO A 82 -0.83 16.10 -8.35
N SER A 83 -2.03 16.41 -7.89
CA SER A 83 -3.22 16.45 -8.73
C SER A 83 -4.19 17.44 -8.12
N ALA A 84 -4.98 18.12 -8.94
CA ALA A 84 -6.06 18.99 -8.48
C ALA A 84 -7.42 18.34 -8.78
N PRO A 85 -7.76 17.20 -8.15
CA PRO A 85 -9.06 16.60 -8.37
C PRO A 85 -10.12 17.45 -7.68
N ASP A 86 -11.26 17.64 -8.34
CA ASP A 86 -12.41 18.32 -7.76
C ASP A 86 -13.24 17.38 -6.86
N VAL A 87 -13.15 16.07 -7.11
CA VAL A 87 -13.95 15.03 -6.45
C VAL A 87 -13.03 13.96 -5.90
N HIS A 88 -13.40 13.42 -4.73
CA HIS A 88 -12.77 12.22 -4.20
C HIS A 88 -13.25 10.98 -4.98
N ASP A 89 -12.37 10.35 -5.76
CA ASP A 89 -12.68 9.17 -6.58
C ASP A 89 -11.73 8.01 -6.26
N VAL A 90 -12.26 6.78 -6.30
CA VAL A 90 -11.50 5.56 -6.05
C VAL A 90 -11.76 4.59 -7.19
N ARG A 91 -10.70 4.26 -7.92
CA ARG A 91 -10.75 3.27 -9.01
C ARG A 91 -9.88 2.08 -8.64
N HIS A 92 -10.32 0.88 -8.99
CA HIS A 92 -9.48 -0.29 -8.82
C HIS A 92 -9.60 -1.23 -10.02
N ARG A 93 -8.54 -2.00 -10.25
CA ARG A 93 -8.52 -3.08 -11.23
C ARG A 93 -7.57 -4.20 -10.82
N PHE A 94 -7.92 -5.41 -11.21
CA PHE A 94 -6.99 -6.54 -11.16
C PHE A 94 -6.23 -6.62 -12.49
N THR A 95 -4.94 -6.89 -12.39
CA THR A 95 -4.02 -6.95 -13.53
C THR A 95 -2.98 -8.05 -13.29
N THR A 96 -2.01 -8.16 -14.19
CA THR A 96 -0.84 -9.02 -14.04
C THR A 96 0.42 -8.19 -14.21
N VAL A 97 1.41 -8.43 -13.35
CA VAL A 97 2.73 -7.77 -13.41
C VAL A 97 3.84 -8.81 -13.50
N ARG A 98 4.99 -8.42 -14.05
CA ARG A 98 6.17 -9.29 -14.12
C ARG A 98 7.06 -9.11 -12.88
N ARG A 99 7.27 -10.17 -12.11
CA ARG A 99 8.08 -10.19 -10.86
C ARG A 99 9.14 -11.31 -10.86
N GLY A 100 10.13 -11.20 -9.96
CA GLY A 100 11.22 -12.15 -9.78
C GLY A 100 12.54 -11.75 -10.46
N LEU A 101 13.64 -12.37 -10.03
CA LEU A 101 14.91 -12.34 -10.75
C LEU A 101 14.93 -13.48 -11.76
N LEU A 102 15.17 -13.13 -13.03
CA LEU A 102 15.24 -13.95 -14.26
C LEU A 102 15.04 -15.50 -14.12
N PRO A 103 14.06 -16.10 -14.81
CA PRO A 103 13.04 -15.48 -15.66
C PRO A 103 11.95 -14.77 -14.84
N ARG A 104 11.56 -13.57 -15.25
CA ARG A 104 10.45 -12.83 -14.62
C ARG A 104 9.13 -13.55 -14.91
N ARG A 105 8.34 -13.81 -13.88
CA ARG A 105 7.04 -14.49 -13.96
C ARG A 105 5.89 -13.47 -13.91
N GLU A 106 4.84 -13.73 -14.66
CA GLU A 106 3.58 -12.99 -14.54
C GLU A 106 2.86 -13.43 -13.27
N VAL A 107 2.57 -12.47 -12.40
CA VAL A 107 1.87 -12.66 -11.13
C VAL A 107 0.64 -11.76 -11.09
N PRO A 108 -0.45 -12.20 -10.43
CA PRO A 108 -1.62 -11.36 -10.25
C PRO A 108 -1.23 -10.10 -9.44
N ALA A 109 -1.84 -8.98 -9.78
CA ALA A 109 -1.70 -7.74 -9.05
C ALA A 109 -3.04 -7.01 -9.00
N ALA A 110 -3.14 -6.05 -8.08
CA ALA A 110 -4.23 -5.11 -8.03
C ALA A 110 -3.67 -3.70 -8.04
N GLU A 111 -4.32 -2.83 -8.79
CA GLU A 111 -4.03 -1.41 -8.78
C GLU A 111 -5.24 -0.68 -8.20
N VAL A 112 -5.01 0.17 -7.22
CA VAL A 112 -6.02 1.07 -6.66
C VAL A 112 -5.53 2.51 -6.84
N GLU A 113 -6.31 3.33 -7.52
CA GLU A 113 -6.07 4.75 -7.66
C GLU A 113 -7.06 5.54 -6.81
N ILE A 114 -6.57 6.57 -6.14
CA ILE A 114 -7.34 7.41 -5.23
C ILE A 114 -7.04 8.86 -5.58
N ASP A 115 -8.04 9.58 -6.06
CA ASP A 115 -7.99 11.02 -6.23
C ASP A 115 -8.46 11.67 -4.93
N CYS A 116 -7.59 12.44 -4.26
CA CYS A 116 -7.85 12.99 -2.92
C CYS A 116 -7.75 14.53 -2.92
N PRO A 117 -8.88 15.27 -3.00
CA PRO A 117 -8.90 16.73 -3.07
C PRO A 117 -8.29 17.40 -1.82
N PHE A 118 -8.52 16.82 -0.63
CA PHE A 118 -8.03 17.36 0.64
C PHE A 118 -6.50 17.54 0.65
N THR A 119 -5.78 16.52 0.19
CA THR A 119 -4.32 16.52 0.10
C THR A 119 -3.78 17.02 -1.24
N GLY A 120 -4.65 17.26 -2.24
CA GLY A 120 -4.26 17.71 -3.59
C GLY A 120 -3.35 16.72 -4.30
N ARG A 121 -3.69 15.41 -4.26
CA ARG A 121 -2.87 14.35 -4.86
C ARG A 121 -3.71 13.21 -5.43
N ARG A 122 -3.10 12.48 -6.36
CA ARG A 122 -3.50 11.13 -6.73
C ARG A 122 -2.57 10.13 -6.06
N LEU A 123 -3.12 9.13 -5.37
CA LEU A 123 -2.39 7.98 -4.87
C LEU A 123 -2.61 6.80 -5.81
N ARG A 124 -1.54 6.16 -6.25
CA ARG A 124 -1.59 4.86 -6.93
C ARG A 124 -0.98 3.80 -6.02
N LEU A 125 -1.77 2.80 -5.70
CA LEU A 125 -1.41 1.63 -4.90
C LEU A 125 -1.29 0.43 -5.83
N GLU A 126 -0.12 -0.15 -5.95
CA GLU A 126 0.11 -1.42 -6.65
C GLU A 126 0.36 -2.51 -5.61
N LEU A 127 -0.51 -3.51 -5.59
CA LEU A 127 -0.43 -4.68 -4.72
C LEU A 127 -0.05 -5.89 -5.55
N SER A 128 1.04 -6.56 -5.18
CA SER A 128 1.47 -7.79 -5.84
C SER A 128 2.00 -8.79 -4.82
N PRO A 129 1.75 -10.11 -4.97
CA PRO A 129 2.35 -11.13 -4.11
C PRO A 129 3.86 -10.96 -4.04
N ALA A 130 4.42 -11.03 -2.82
CA ALA A 130 5.86 -11.12 -2.67
C ALA A 130 6.36 -12.46 -3.21
N MET A 131 7.62 -12.49 -3.66
CA MET A 131 8.23 -13.68 -4.25
C MET A 131 9.17 -14.35 -3.24
N ARG A 132 9.00 -15.66 -3.03
CA ARG A 132 9.98 -16.50 -2.33
C ARG A 132 10.61 -17.44 -3.34
N GLY A 133 11.83 -17.11 -3.78
CA GLY A 133 12.39 -17.67 -5.00
C GLY A 133 11.51 -17.31 -6.20
N ASN A 134 11.05 -18.31 -6.96
CA ASN A 134 10.17 -18.13 -8.13
C ASN A 134 8.69 -18.43 -7.86
N ARG A 135 8.27 -18.52 -6.60
CA ARG A 135 6.87 -18.78 -6.22
C ARG A 135 6.25 -17.55 -5.54
N PRO A 136 5.04 -17.13 -5.95
CA PRO A 136 4.30 -16.10 -5.23
C PRO A 136 3.89 -16.64 -3.86
N THR A 137 4.00 -15.80 -2.84
CA THR A 137 3.68 -16.15 -1.45
C THR A 137 2.19 -16.00 -1.11
N ALA A 138 1.47 -15.16 -1.85
CA ALA A 138 0.03 -14.97 -1.73
C ALA A 138 -0.70 -15.55 -2.96
N ARG A 139 -1.88 -16.15 -2.73
CA ARG A 139 -2.77 -16.61 -3.81
C ARG A 139 -3.66 -15.48 -4.32
N PRO A 140 -4.26 -15.60 -5.52
CA PRO A 140 -5.18 -14.60 -6.05
C PRO A 140 -6.33 -14.25 -5.08
N GLU A 141 -6.86 -15.23 -4.35
CA GLU A 141 -7.96 -15.03 -3.41
C GLU A 141 -7.54 -14.22 -2.18
N ASP A 142 -6.28 -14.40 -1.74
CA ASP A 142 -5.69 -13.61 -0.66
C ASP A 142 -5.59 -12.13 -1.06
N LEU A 143 -5.16 -11.88 -2.31
CA LEU A 143 -5.08 -10.54 -2.88
C LEU A 143 -6.46 -9.89 -3.05
N GLN A 144 -7.45 -10.62 -3.58
CA GLN A 144 -8.81 -10.11 -3.75
C GLN A 144 -9.45 -9.73 -2.41
N ARG A 145 -9.32 -10.59 -1.38
CA ARG A 145 -9.84 -10.29 -0.04
C ARG A 145 -9.17 -9.07 0.57
N LEU A 146 -7.85 -8.96 0.42
CA LEU A 146 -7.08 -7.82 0.90
C LEU A 146 -7.56 -6.51 0.25
N VAL A 147 -7.69 -6.48 -1.07
CA VAL A 147 -8.16 -5.31 -1.82
C VAL A 147 -9.59 -4.95 -1.44
N HIS A 148 -10.47 -5.94 -1.28
CA HIS A 148 -11.86 -5.70 -0.88
C HIS A 148 -11.94 -5.00 0.48
N THR A 149 -11.28 -5.54 1.51
CA THR A 149 -11.27 -4.90 2.84
C THR A 149 -10.56 -3.55 2.84
N MET A 150 -9.51 -3.39 2.02
CA MET A 150 -8.85 -2.10 1.85
C MET A 150 -9.84 -1.06 1.34
N LEU A 151 -10.63 -1.38 0.32
CA LEU A 151 -11.60 -0.45 -0.29
C LEU A 151 -12.75 -0.12 0.67
N GLU A 152 -13.21 -1.07 1.48
CA GLU A 152 -14.27 -0.84 2.48
C GLU A 152 -13.88 0.16 3.57
N GLY A 153 -12.60 0.18 3.97
CA GLY A 153 -12.08 1.05 5.03
C GLY A 153 -11.08 2.10 4.55
N LEU A 154 -11.03 2.38 3.26
CA LEU A 154 -10.01 3.25 2.68
C LEU A 154 -10.25 4.70 3.09
N ARG A 155 -9.23 5.35 3.64
CA ARG A 155 -9.25 6.79 3.94
C ARG A 155 -7.96 7.45 3.44
N CYS A 156 -8.07 8.43 2.54
CA CYS A 156 -6.91 9.13 2.00
C CYS A 156 -6.31 10.19 2.94
N HIS A 157 -7.03 10.51 4.03
CA HIS A 157 -6.64 11.39 5.13
C HIS A 157 -7.40 11.02 6.42
#